data_AF-A0A0S8EKL0-F1
#
_entry.id   AF-A0A0S8EKL0-F1
#
_cell.length_a   1.000
_cell.length_b   1.000
_cell.length_c   1.000
_cell.angle_alpha   90.00
_cell.angle_beta   90.00
_cell.angle_gamma   90.00
#
_symmetry.space_group_name_H-M   'P 1'
#
loop_
_entity.id
_entity.type
_entity.pdbx_description
1 polymer ?
#
loop_
_entity_poly.entity_id
_entity_poly.type
_entity_poly.pdbx_seq_one_letter_code
_entity_poly.pdbx_strand_id
1 'polypeptide(L)'
;FPPTFREIGDVLGLANVNAVRGHVAALEKKGYITKDPDKARSIRVVHSPSPLSRFKRKLHEVLGTDEEVIHRVVYGLAWTTWQRTPYFTGGQRQGLEEAFRREAVEHGWRIIEARIEPDHVVVVVEVWPNHSPEQTVGRLRSAGRSYARHHAADFPGRHLWAKGYVATTDLALLDELVARLLTKGAEPKG
;
A
#
# COMPACT_ATOMS: atom_id res chain seq x y z
N PHE A 1 39.83 7.91 -16.02
CA PHE A 1 39.66 9.33 -15.70
C PHE A 1 38.19 9.60 -15.42
N PRO A 2 37.82 10.10 -14.23
CA PRO A 2 36.44 10.44 -13.93
C PRO A 2 36.00 11.69 -14.73
N PRO A 3 34.80 11.67 -15.35
CA PRO A 3 34.35 12.71 -16.26
C PRO A 3 34.01 14.02 -15.54
N THR A 4 34.20 15.13 -16.24
CA THR A 4 33.82 16.48 -15.78
C THR A 4 32.32 16.71 -15.94
N PHE A 5 31.77 17.69 -15.21
CA PHE A 5 30.35 18.04 -15.31
C PHE A 5 29.94 18.52 -16.71
N ARG A 6 30.87 19.07 -17.49
CA ARG A 6 30.61 19.50 -18.86
C ARG A 6 30.48 18.30 -19.79
N GLU A 7 31.41 17.35 -19.71
CA GLU A 7 31.35 16.08 -20.45
C GLU A 7 30.10 15.26 -20.10
N ILE A 8 29.69 15.24 -18.82
CA ILE A 8 28.44 14.61 -18.40
C ILE A 8 27.22 15.34 -19.02
N GLY A 9 27.25 16.67 -19.05
CA GLY A 9 26.19 17.47 -19.68
C GLY A 9 26.06 17.20 -21.17
N ASP A 10 27.19 17.15 -21.88
CA ASP A 10 27.24 16.93 -23.32
C ASP A 10 26.66 15.55 -23.71
N VAL A 11 26.96 14.49 -22.93
CA VAL A 11 26.40 13.14 -23.15
C VAL A 11 24.91 13.07 -22.82
N LEU A 12 24.45 13.80 -21.80
CA LEU A 12 23.05 13.81 -21.37
C LEU A 12 22.17 14.81 -22.14
N GLY A 13 22.74 15.56 -23.08
CA GLY A 13 22.04 16.62 -23.81
C GLY A 13 21.66 17.83 -22.95
N LEU A 14 22.35 18.05 -21.83
CA LEU A 14 22.10 19.14 -20.89
C LEU A 14 23.09 20.29 -21.13
N ALA A 15 22.64 21.35 -21.80
CA ALA A 15 23.48 22.52 -22.09
C ALA A 15 23.94 23.29 -20.84
N ASN A 16 23.23 23.17 -19.71
CA ASN A 16 23.51 23.91 -18.48
C ASN A 16 24.24 23.04 -17.43
N VAL A 17 25.50 23.38 -17.15
CA VAL A 17 26.36 22.68 -16.17
C VAL A 17 25.80 22.74 -14.75
N ASN A 18 25.03 23.78 -14.39
CA ASN A 18 24.37 23.85 -13.07
C ASN A 18 23.23 22.84 -12.94
N ALA A 19 22.52 22.53 -14.03
CA ALA A 19 21.54 21.45 -14.03
C ALA A 19 22.23 20.10 -13.81
N VAL A 20 23.40 19.88 -14.43
CA VAL A 20 24.22 18.68 -14.19
C VAL A 20 24.68 18.61 -12.73
N ARG A 21 25.14 19.72 -12.16
CA ARG A 21 25.52 19.79 -10.73
C ARG A 21 24.36 19.42 -9.81
N GLY A 22 23.15 19.90 -10.12
CA GLY A 22 21.92 19.55 -9.40
C GLY A 22 21.59 18.06 -9.48
N HIS A 23 21.64 17.48 -10.68
CA HIS A 23 21.40 16.04 -10.86
C HIS A 23 22.45 15.18 -10.13
N VAL A 24 23.72 15.55 -10.19
CA VAL A 24 24.78 14.83 -9.49
C VAL A 24 24.64 14.99 -7.98
N ALA A 25 24.32 16.18 -7.46
CA ALA A 25 24.04 16.37 -6.04
C ALA A 25 22.81 15.54 -5.57
N ALA A 26 21.79 15.43 -6.41
CA ALA A 26 20.62 14.59 -6.12
C ALA A 26 20.99 13.10 -6.11
N LEU A 27 21.81 12.62 -7.06
CA LEU A 27 22.29 11.24 -7.10
C LEU A 27 23.18 10.90 -5.91
N GLU A 28 24.00 11.86 -5.46
CA GLU A 28 24.82 11.75 -4.25
C GLU A 28 23.95 11.70 -2.98
N LYS A 29 22.97 12.60 -2.84
CA LYS A 29 22.00 12.59 -1.73
C LYS A 29 21.20 11.29 -1.65
N LYS A 30 20.88 10.72 -2.82
CA LYS A 30 20.19 9.43 -2.98
C LYS A 30 21.13 8.22 -2.81
N GLY A 31 22.44 8.45 -2.64
CA GLY A 31 23.42 7.41 -2.33
C GLY A 31 23.79 6.49 -3.49
N TYR A 32 23.57 6.93 -4.74
CA TYR A 32 23.96 6.20 -5.95
C TYR A 32 25.42 6.44 -6.33
N ILE A 33 25.98 7.58 -5.91
CA ILE A 33 27.35 7.99 -6.18
C ILE A 33 27.97 8.61 -4.93
N THR A 34 29.29 8.57 -4.83
CA THR A 34 30.05 9.25 -3.77
C THR A 34 31.11 10.16 -4.40
N LYS A 35 31.29 11.36 -3.85
CA LYS A 35 32.38 12.26 -4.19
C LYS A 35 33.44 12.25 -3.09
N ASP A 36 34.69 12.35 -3.50
CA ASP A 36 35.81 12.61 -2.60
C ASP A 36 35.98 14.14 -2.48
N PRO A 37 35.80 14.75 -1.29
CA PRO A 37 35.82 16.20 -1.13
C PRO A 37 37.21 16.80 -1.42
N ASP A 38 38.29 16.05 -1.22
CA ASP A 38 39.67 16.52 -1.45
C ASP A 38 40.11 16.37 -2.91
N LYS A 39 39.28 15.76 -3.76
CA LYS A 39 39.56 15.58 -5.18
C LYS A 39 38.37 16.05 -6.00
N ALA A 40 38.47 17.28 -6.53
CA ALA A 40 37.47 17.92 -7.39
C ALA A 40 37.01 17.06 -8.61
N ARG A 41 37.74 15.97 -8.91
CA ARG A 41 37.47 15.02 -9.99
C ARG A 41 37.47 13.58 -9.48
N SER A 42 36.53 13.18 -8.62
CA SER A 42 36.26 11.75 -8.43
C SER A 42 34.82 11.49 -8.01
N ILE A 43 33.97 11.24 -9.01
CA ILE A 43 32.65 10.65 -8.84
C ILE A 43 32.81 9.14 -8.97
N ARG A 44 32.52 8.38 -7.91
CA ARG A 44 32.51 6.91 -7.93
C ARG A 44 31.07 6.41 -7.93
N VAL A 45 30.72 5.56 -8.90
CA VAL A 45 29.42 4.88 -8.91
C VAL A 45 29.45 3.76 -7.87
N VAL A 46 28.45 3.73 -6.99
CA VAL A 46 28.33 2.70 -5.96
C VAL A 46 27.49 1.55 -6.55
N HIS A 47 28.14 0.49 -7.04
CA HIS A 47 27.48 -0.66 -7.69
C HIS A 47 26.70 -1.59 -6.75
N SER A 48 26.61 -1.22 -5.48
CA SER A 48 25.72 -1.87 -4.52
C SER A 48 25.01 -0.76 -3.78
N PRO A 49 23.69 -0.54 -3.98
CA PRO A 49 22.97 0.36 -3.10
C PRO A 49 23.21 -0.16 -1.69
N SER A 50 23.91 0.63 -0.88
CA SER A 50 24.20 0.25 0.50
C SER A 50 22.90 -0.19 1.17
N PRO A 51 22.94 -1.14 2.12
CA PRO A 51 21.74 -1.50 2.87
C PRO A 51 21.00 -0.25 3.38
N LEU A 52 21.76 0.78 3.74
CA LEU A 52 21.30 2.11 4.11
C LEU A 52 20.56 2.87 3.00
N SER A 53 20.85 2.74 1.71
CA SER A 53 20.09 3.43 0.64
C SER A 53 18.79 2.72 0.25
N ARG A 54 18.75 1.38 0.34
CA ARG A 54 17.49 0.62 0.34
C ARG A 54 16.64 0.96 1.57
N PHE A 55 17.30 1.07 2.72
CA PHE A 55 16.66 1.45 3.96
C PHE A 55 16.18 2.90 3.92
N LYS A 56 16.94 3.85 3.34
CA LYS A 56 16.56 5.28 3.22
C LYS A 56 15.42 5.52 2.23
N ARG A 57 15.34 4.74 1.14
CA ARG A 57 14.16 4.72 0.25
C ARG A 57 12.93 4.16 0.97
N LYS A 58 13.12 3.06 1.71
CA LYS A 58 12.08 2.47 2.54
C LYS A 58 11.70 3.37 3.74
N LEU A 59 12.64 4.17 4.26
CA LEU A 59 12.41 5.19 5.28
C LEU A 59 11.67 6.39 4.72
N HIS A 60 11.96 6.83 3.50
CA HIS A 60 11.22 7.90 2.83
C HIS A 60 9.78 7.46 2.51
N GLU A 61 9.59 6.17 2.22
CA GLU A 61 8.30 5.52 2.02
C GLU A 61 7.54 5.28 3.33
N VAL A 62 8.23 5.28 4.48
CA VAL A 62 7.67 5.04 5.83
C VAL A 62 7.54 6.32 6.68
N LEU A 63 8.39 7.33 6.48
CA LEU A 63 8.48 8.54 7.32
C LEU A 63 7.72 9.75 6.77
N GLY A 64 7.15 9.68 5.56
CA GLY A 64 6.30 10.76 5.06
C GLY A 64 6.96 12.15 5.10
N THR A 65 8.22 12.25 4.67
CA THR A 65 8.89 13.56 4.61
C THR A 65 8.52 14.27 3.31
N ASP A 66 7.33 14.88 3.30
CA ASP A 66 7.29 16.31 3.01
C ASP A 66 6.94 17.01 4.33
N GLU A 67 7.77 17.97 4.68
CA GLU A 67 7.73 18.73 5.93
C GLU A 67 6.31 19.27 6.21
N GLU A 68 5.80 19.05 7.42
CA GLU A 68 4.62 19.71 8.01
C GLU A 68 3.22 19.35 7.49
N VAL A 69 3.04 18.39 6.57
CA VAL A 69 1.69 18.04 6.09
C VAL A 69 1.08 16.84 6.84
N ILE A 70 0.06 17.10 7.65
CA ILE A 70 -0.79 16.06 8.24
C ILE A 70 -1.69 15.49 7.13
N HIS A 71 -1.34 14.30 6.62
CA HIS A 71 -2.19 13.58 5.69
C HIS A 71 -3.02 12.52 6.43
N ARG A 72 -4.34 12.55 6.21
CA ARG A 72 -5.26 11.51 6.69
C ARG A 72 -6.12 11.02 5.53
N VAL A 73 -5.77 9.86 4.97
CA VAL A 73 -6.58 9.18 3.96
C VAL A 73 -7.38 8.10 4.64
N VAL A 74 -8.71 8.21 4.57
CA VAL A 74 -9.64 7.23 5.12
C VAL A 74 -10.46 6.64 4.00
N TYR A 75 -10.49 5.31 3.95
CA TYR A 75 -11.34 4.58 3.02
C TYR A 75 -12.46 3.87 3.78
N GLY A 76 -13.69 4.02 3.26
CA GLY A 76 -14.79 3.08 3.49
C GLY A 76 -14.73 1.98 2.44
N LEU A 77 -14.54 0.74 2.88
CA LEU A 77 -14.34 -0.42 2.02
C LEU A 77 -15.41 -1.47 2.32
N ALA A 78 -15.87 -2.19 1.30
CA ALA A 78 -16.72 -3.36 1.53
C ALA A 78 -16.54 -4.44 0.48
N TRP A 79 -16.72 -5.69 0.88
CA TRP A 79 -16.75 -6.82 -0.05
C TRP A 79 -17.52 -8.00 0.52
N THR A 80 -17.89 -8.92 -0.36
CA THR A 80 -18.72 -10.08 -0.02
C THR A 80 -17.92 -11.38 0.03
N THR A 81 -18.48 -12.37 0.71
CA THR A 81 -18.06 -13.76 0.57
C THR A 81 -18.38 -14.28 -0.84
N TRP A 82 -17.71 -15.37 -1.22
CA TRP A 82 -18.03 -16.10 -2.44
C TRP A 82 -19.49 -16.57 -2.39
N GLN A 83 -20.25 -16.36 -3.47
CA GLN A 83 -21.68 -16.74 -3.58
C GLN A 83 -22.56 -16.26 -2.42
N ARG A 84 -22.16 -15.18 -1.72
CA ARG A 84 -22.90 -14.65 -0.56
C ARG A 84 -23.11 -15.71 0.54
N THR A 85 -22.20 -16.68 0.66
CA THR A 85 -22.28 -17.70 1.72
C THR A 85 -22.09 -17.05 3.11
N PRO A 86 -22.99 -17.29 4.07
CA PRO A 86 -22.98 -16.62 5.37
C PRO A 86 -21.99 -17.28 6.36
N TYR A 87 -20.69 -17.16 6.11
CA TYR A 87 -19.65 -17.79 6.94
C TYR A 87 -19.49 -17.17 8.35
N PHE A 88 -19.90 -15.92 8.55
CA PHE A 88 -19.61 -15.17 9.78
C PHE A 88 -20.85 -15.05 10.68
N THR A 89 -21.36 -16.17 11.18
CA THR A 89 -22.57 -16.19 12.03
C THR A 89 -22.28 -16.35 13.52
N GLY A 90 -21.03 -16.57 13.92
CA GLY A 90 -20.63 -16.73 15.32
C GLY A 90 -19.23 -16.20 15.63
N GLY A 91 -18.45 -16.99 16.36
CA GLY A 91 -17.11 -16.60 16.85
C GLY A 91 -16.10 -16.21 15.77
N GLN A 92 -16.38 -16.55 14.50
CA GLN A 92 -15.54 -16.19 13.37
C GLN A 92 -15.42 -14.67 13.17
N ARG A 93 -16.40 -13.88 13.63
CA ARG A 93 -16.40 -12.41 13.50
C ARG A 93 -15.21 -11.78 14.21
N GLN A 94 -15.04 -12.10 15.49
CA GLN A 94 -13.96 -11.56 16.31
C GLN A 94 -12.58 -12.00 15.78
N GLY A 95 -12.45 -13.27 15.38
CA GLY A 95 -11.21 -13.79 14.83
C GLY A 95 -10.79 -13.11 13.52
N LEU A 96 -11.75 -12.85 12.63
CA LEU A 96 -11.49 -12.14 11.38
C LEU A 96 -11.13 -10.66 11.62
N GLU A 97 -11.84 -10.00 12.52
CA GLU A 97 -11.57 -8.61 12.89
C GLU A 97 -10.14 -8.46 13.45
N GLU A 98 -9.69 -9.40 14.29
CA GLU A 98 -8.32 -9.44 14.80
C GLU A 98 -7.28 -9.72 13.70
N ALA A 99 -7.63 -10.53 12.69
CA ALA A 99 -6.77 -10.71 11.52
C ALA A 99 -6.62 -9.41 10.72
N PHE A 100 -7.69 -8.63 10.55
CA PHE A 100 -7.64 -7.33 9.89
C PHE A 100 -6.84 -6.30 10.68
N ARG A 101 -6.99 -6.26 12.01
CA ARG A 101 -6.19 -5.37 12.86
C ARG A 101 -4.70 -5.67 12.77
N ARG A 102 -4.31 -6.94 12.81
CA ARG A 102 -2.89 -7.35 12.65
C ARG A 102 -2.34 -6.93 11.30
N GLU A 103 -3.05 -7.21 10.21
CA GLU A 103 -2.63 -6.80 8.86
C GLU A 103 -2.50 -5.27 8.74
N ALA A 104 -3.42 -4.52 9.34
CA ALA A 104 -3.38 -3.07 9.36
C ALA A 104 -2.15 -2.54 10.10
N VAL A 105 -1.85 -3.07 11.29
CA VAL A 105 -0.66 -2.68 12.07
C VAL A 105 0.63 -2.96 11.29
N GLU A 106 0.73 -4.10 10.61
CA GLU A 106 1.90 -4.44 9.78
C GLU A 106 2.17 -3.43 8.66
N HIS A 107 1.14 -2.72 8.18
CA HIS A 107 1.24 -1.72 7.11
C HIS A 107 1.15 -0.28 7.62
N GLY A 108 1.16 -0.08 8.94
CA GLY A 108 1.01 1.24 9.57
C GLY A 108 -0.37 1.88 9.33
N TRP A 109 -1.39 1.06 9.13
CA TRP A 109 -2.78 1.49 8.99
C TRP A 109 -3.50 1.41 10.33
N ARG A 110 -4.66 2.07 10.41
CA ARG A 110 -5.53 2.01 11.59
C ARG A 110 -6.95 1.65 11.16
N ILE A 111 -7.42 0.50 11.61
CA ILE A 111 -8.84 0.13 11.48
C ILE A 111 -9.63 1.06 12.40
N ILE A 112 -10.46 1.93 11.81
CA ILE A 112 -11.37 2.81 12.54
C ILE A 112 -12.62 2.03 12.95
N GLU A 113 -13.17 1.26 12.01
CA GLU A 113 -14.34 0.41 12.22
C GLU A 113 -14.23 -0.83 11.32
N ALA A 114 -14.68 -1.97 11.82
CA ALA A 114 -14.84 -3.19 11.03
C ALA A 114 -16.16 -3.86 11.40
N ARG A 115 -17.11 -3.89 10.47
CA ARG A 115 -18.37 -4.63 10.59
C ARG A 115 -18.26 -5.92 9.82
N ILE A 116 -18.22 -7.04 10.54
CA ILE A 116 -18.20 -8.37 9.96
C ILE A 116 -19.63 -8.89 9.95
N GLU A 117 -20.29 -8.82 8.80
CA GLU A 117 -21.65 -9.32 8.57
C GLU A 117 -21.61 -10.79 8.09
N PRO A 118 -22.74 -11.54 8.12
CA PRO A 118 -22.73 -12.97 7.81
C PRO A 118 -22.01 -13.31 6.49
N ASP A 119 -22.26 -12.54 5.43
CA ASP A 119 -21.80 -12.79 4.06
C ASP A 119 -21.05 -11.60 3.43
N HIS A 120 -20.71 -10.59 4.21
CA HIS A 120 -19.90 -9.46 3.77
C HIS A 120 -19.17 -8.79 4.93
N VAL A 121 -18.21 -7.94 4.58
CA VAL A 121 -17.51 -7.11 5.54
C VAL A 121 -17.51 -5.68 5.07
N VAL A 122 -17.57 -4.77 6.02
CA VAL A 122 -17.41 -3.33 5.82
C VAL A 122 -16.28 -2.88 6.73
N VAL A 123 -15.29 -2.18 6.17
CA VAL A 123 -14.10 -1.73 6.91
C VAL A 123 -13.88 -0.26 6.63
N VAL A 124 -13.78 0.54 7.70
CA VAL A 124 -13.30 1.91 7.65
C VAL A 124 -11.86 1.91 8.13
N VAL A 125 -10.93 2.31 7.27
CA VAL A 125 -9.50 2.21 7.54
C VAL A 125 -8.79 3.50 7.16
N GLU A 126 -7.93 3.97 8.06
CA GLU A 126 -6.97 5.03 7.81
C GLU A 126 -5.68 4.43 7.28
N VAL A 127 -5.20 4.96 6.16
CA VAL A 127 -4.01 4.48 5.45
C VAL A 127 -3.08 5.62 5.06
N TRP A 128 -1.86 5.26 4.69
CA TRP A 128 -0.91 6.19 4.08
C TRP A 128 -1.39 6.66 2.69
N PRO A 129 -1.11 7.91 2.28
CA PRO A 129 -1.57 8.45 0.99
C PRO A 129 -1.07 7.71 -0.25
N ASN A 130 0.04 6.98 -0.14
CA ASN A 130 0.62 6.16 -1.21
C ASN A 130 0.01 4.75 -1.29
N HIS A 131 -0.86 4.36 -0.37
CA HIS A 131 -1.55 3.07 -0.39
C HIS A 131 -2.94 3.21 -1.01
N SER A 132 -3.17 2.50 -2.11
CA SER A 132 -4.43 2.56 -2.86
C SER A 132 -5.54 1.70 -2.22
N PRO A 133 -6.83 2.00 -2.48
CA PRO A 133 -7.93 1.17 -2.00
C PRO A 133 -7.82 -0.29 -2.42
N GLU A 134 -7.37 -0.55 -3.65
CA GLU A 134 -7.19 -1.91 -4.18
C GLU A 134 -6.13 -2.68 -3.40
N GLN A 135 -4.99 -2.04 -3.10
CA GLN A 135 -3.95 -2.65 -2.28
C GLN A 135 -4.47 -2.96 -0.88
N THR A 136 -5.17 -2.02 -0.26
CA THR A 136 -5.75 -2.18 1.09
C THR A 136 -6.74 -3.33 1.13
N VAL A 137 -7.71 -3.37 0.21
CA VAL A 137 -8.66 -4.49 0.10
C VAL A 137 -7.93 -5.81 -0.18
N GLY A 138 -6.93 -5.81 -1.06
CA GLY A 138 -6.15 -6.99 -1.41
C GLY A 138 -5.42 -7.61 -0.20
N ARG A 139 -4.86 -6.76 0.66
CA ARG A 139 -4.18 -7.13 1.91
C ARG A 139 -5.16 -7.68 2.95
N LEU A 140 -6.23 -6.95 3.24
CA LEU A 140 -7.26 -7.40 4.18
C LEU A 140 -7.92 -8.72 3.72
N ARG A 141 -8.18 -8.88 2.41
CA ARG A 141 -8.66 -10.16 1.86
C ARG A 141 -7.65 -11.29 2.05
N SER A 142 -6.36 -11.01 1.90
CA SER A 142 -5.30 -12.00 2.15
C SER A 142 -5.24 -12.41 3.61
N ALA A 143 -5.35 -11.46 4.53
CA ALA A 143 -5.47 -11.74 5.97
C ALA A 143 -6.69 -12.62 6.27
N GLY A 144 -7.86 -12.30 5.70
CA GLY A 144 -9.06 -13.11 5.87
C GLY A 144 -8.95 -14.52 5.27
N ARG A 145 -8.32 -14.69 4.10
CA ARG A 145 -8.01 -16.02 3.55
C ARG A 145 -7.04 -16.78 4.45
N SER A 146 -6.05 -16.10 5.01
CA SER A 146 -5.11 -16.70 5.95
C SER A 146 -5.84 -17.19 7.21
N TYR A 147 -6.73 -16.37 7.77
CA TYR A 147 -7.58 -16.73 8.88
C TYR A 147 -8.43 -17.97 8.57
N ALA A 148 -9.17 -17.98 7.45
CA ALA A 148 -10.03 -19.10 7.07
C ALA A 148 -9.25 -20.42 6.88
N ARG A 149 -8.01 -20.36 6.34
CA ARG A 149 -7.16 -21.56 6.23
C ARG A 149 -6.81 -22.18 7.58
N HIS A 150 -6.61 -21.37 8.62
CA HIS A 150 -6.35 -21.86 9.98
C HIS A 150 -7.62 -22.33 10.71
N HIS A 151 -8.80 -22.02 10.17
CA HIS A 151 -10.11 -22.36 10.73
C HIS A 151 -10.94 -23.18 9.71
N ALA A 152 -10.29 -24.08 8.96
CA ALA A 152 -10.89 -24.71 7.78
C ALA A 152 -12.21 -25.46 8.06
N ALA A 153 -12.46 -25.91 9.29
CA ALA A 153 -13.72 -26.51 9.71
C ALA A 153 -14.92 -25.56 9.56
N ASP A 154 -14.71 -24.26 9.77
CA ASP A 154 -15.74 -23.21 9.63
C ASP A 154 -15.91 -22.73 8.17
N PHE A 155 -14.94 -23.05 7.30
CA PHE A 155 -14.85 -22.54 5.92
C PHE A 155 -14.65 -23.68 4.91
N PRO A 156 -15.66 -24.54 4.67
CA PRO A 156 -15.54 -25.70 3.79
C PRO A 156 -15.36 -25.36 2.28
N GLY A 157 -15.44 -24.08 1.90
CA GLY A 157 -15.35 -23.64 0.51
C GLY A 157 -13.92 -23.37 0.01
N ARG A 158 -13.70 -23.55 -1.30
CA ARG A 158 -12.40 -23.24 -1.95
C ARG A 158 -12.09 -21.74 -2.02
N HIS A 159 -13.13 -20.90 -2.03
CA HIS A 159 -13.02 -19.46 -2.17
C HIS A 159 -13.76 -18.76 -1.04
N LEU A 160 -13.05 -17.91 -0.29
CA LEU A 160 -13.68 -17.11 0.77
C LEU A 160 -14.38 -15.87 0.22
N TRP A 161 -13.74 -15.15 -0.71
CA TRP A 161 -14.16 -13.83 -1.15
C TRP A 161 -14.65 -13.82 -2.60
N ALA A 162 -15.66 -13.00 -2.89
CA ALA A 162 -15.99 -12.63 -4.26
C ALA A 162 -14.96 -11.64 -4.84
N LYS A 163 -14.98 -11.45 -6.16
CA LYS A 163 -14.05 -10.56 -6.87
C LYS A 163 -14.33 -9.08 -6.59
N GLY A 164 -15.60 -8.66 -6.71
CA GLY A 164 -16.02 -7.26 -6.60
C GLY A 164 -15.88 -6.69 -5.18
N TYR A 165 -15.65 -5.39 -5.09
CA TYR A 165 -15.57 -4.64 -3.83
C TYR A 165 -16.09 -3.21 -4.05
N VAL A 166 -16.38 -2.53 -2.95
CA VAL A 166 -16.69 -1.10 -2.86
C VAL A 166 -15.51 -0.41 -2.20
N ALA A 167 -15.18 0.78 -2.69
CA ALA A 167 -14.28 1.72 -2.04
C ALA A 167 -14.82 3.14 -2.21
N THR A 168 -14.80 3.92 -1.14
CA THR A 168 -15.17 5.34 -1.12
C THR A 168 -14.30 6.09 -0.12
N THR A 169 -14.00 7.35 -0.40
CA THR A 169 -13.44 8.29 0.59
C THR A 169 -14.55 9.11 1.27
N ASP A 170 -15.76 9.13 0.70
CA ASP A 170 -16.94 9.71 1.31
C ASP A 170 -17.67 8.65 2.13
N LEU A 171 -17.52 8.71 3.45
CA LEU A 171 -18.12 7.76 4.38
C LEU A 171 -19.64 7.90 4.47
N ALA A 172 -20.21 9.04 4.10
CA ALA A 172 -21.67 9.22 4.10
C ALA A 172 -22.35 8.35 3.03
N LEU A 173 -21.63 8.00 1.95
CA LEU A 173 -22.12 7.13 0.88
C LEU A 173 -21.86 5.65 1.12
N LEU A 174 -21.12 5.28 2.18
CA LEU A 174 -20.63 3.92 2.36
C LEU A 174 -21.78 2.91 2.43
N ASP A 175 -22.80 3.18 3.24
CA ASP A 175 -23.93 2.26 3.42
C ASP A 175 -24.76 2.11 2.14
N GLU A 176 -24.97 3.19 1.38
CA GLU A 176 -25.65 3.16 0.08
C GLU A 176 -24.86 2.31 -0.94
N LEU A 177 -23.54 2.50 -1.02
CA LEU A 177 -22.69 1.75 -1.91
C LEU A 177 -22.61 0.27 -1.53
N VAL A 178 -22.58 -0.04 -0.23
CA VAL A 178 -22.70 -1.42 0.28
C VAL A 178 -24.01 -2.01 -0.18
N ALA A 179 -25.15 -1.34 0.02
CA ALA A 179 -26.46 -1.83 -0.42
C ALA A 179 -26.47 -2.15 -1.93
N ARG A 180 -25.90 -1.28 -2.77
CA ARG A 180 -25.76 -1.53 -4.23
C ARG A 180 -24.89 -2.74 -4.55
N LEU A 181 -23.80 -2.97 -3.80
CA LEU A 181 -22.96 -4.15 -3.93
C LEU A 181 -23.75 -5.43 -3.63
N LEU A 182 -24.58 -5.40 -2.58
CA LEU A 182 -25.38 -6.55 -2.18
C LEU A 182 -26.45 -6.89 -3.22
N THR A 183 -27.10 -5.87 -3.80
CA THR A 183 -28.11 -6.06 -4.85
C THR A 183 -27.51 -6.62 -6.15
N LYS A 184 -26.34 -6.11 -6.58
CA LYS A 184 -25.65 -6.62 -7.79
C LYS A 184 -25.14 -8.07 -7.64
N GLY A 185 -24.82 -8.49 -6.42
CA GLY A 185 -24.35 -9.85 -6.13
C GLY A 185 -25.43 -10.93 -6.13
N ALA A 186 -26.71 -10.54 -6.21
CA ALA A 186 -27.87 -11.45 -6.12
C ALA A 186 -28.34 -11.99 -7.47
N GLU A 187 -27.78 -11.53 -8.60
CA GLU A 187 -28.09 -12.12 -9.91
C GLU A 187 -27.45 -13.52 -10.02
N PRO A 188 -28.23 -14.59 -10.26
CA PRO A 188 -27.67 -15.91 -10.47
C PRO A 188 -26.76 -15.86 -11.70
N LYS A 189 -25.50 -16.25 -11.50
CA LYS A 189 -24.60 -16.53 -12.63
C LYS A 189 -25.16 -17.78 -13.30
N GLY A 190 -25.82 -17.57 -14.45
CA GLY A 190 -26.29 -18.63 -15.34
C GLY A 190 -25.15 -19.51 -15.84
#